data_AF-A0A366DI01-F1
#
_entry.id   AF-A0A366DI01-F1
#
_cell.length_a   1.000
_cell.length_b   1.000
_cell.length_c   1.000
_cell.angle_alpha   90.00
_cell.angle_beta   90.00
_cell.angle_gamma   90.00
#
_symmetry.space_group_name_H-M   'P 1'
#
loop_
_entity.id
_entity.type
_entity.pdbx_description
1 polymer ?
#
loop_
_entity_poly.entity_id
_entity_poly.type
_entity_poly.pdbx_seq_one_letter_code
_entity_poly.pdbx_strand_id
1 'polypeptide(L)' 'MRFRYDMKKLPTGSWCVYDIITGAIAKHNGKEVIGLNIVETDNMVDHLNMIYQNDFSRTLH' A
#
# COMPACT_ATOMS: atom_id res chain seq x y z
N MET A 1 -4.67 -2.12 14.84
CA MET A 1 -4.54 -2.03 13.37
C MET A 1 -3.51 -3.04 12.88
N ARG A 2 -3.86 -3.86 11.89
CA ARG A 2 -2.88 -4.63 11.11
C ARG A 2 -2.54 -3.79 9.87
N PHE A 3 -1.38 -3.16 9.87
CA PHE A 3 -0.84 -2.52 8.69
C PHE A 3 -0.12 -3.57 7.86
N ARG A 4 -0.46 -3.67 6.58
CA ARG A 4 0.16 -4.57 5.61
C ARG A 4 0.91 -3.80 4.53
N TYR A 5 0.49 -2.57 4.27
CA TYR A 5 1.11 -1.69 3.28
C TYR A 5 1.78 -0.51 3.98
N ASP A 6 2.92 -0.10 3.45
CA ASP A 6 3.72 1.01 3.96
C ASP A 6 4.36 1.76 2.78
N MET A 7 4.86 2.98 3.02
CA MET A 7 5.43 3.82 1.98
C MET A 7 6.95 3.87 2.03
N LYS A 8 7.60 3.78 0.87
CA LYS A 8 9.05 3.87 0.76
C LYS A 8 9.45 4.92 -0.26
N LYS A 9 10.48 5.70 0.09
CA LYS A 9 11.08 6.66 -0.82
C LYS A 9 12.03 5.95 -1.80
N LEU A 10 11.85 6.21 -3.07
CA LEU A 10 12.69 5.71 -4.16
C LEU A 10 13.90 6.64 -4.37
N PRO A 11 15.01 6.12 -4.93
CA PRO A 11 16.19 6.93 -5.26
C PRO A 11 15.91 7.99 -6.33
N THR A 12 14.83 7.85 -7.10
CA THR A 12 14.35 8.84 -8.08
C THR A 12 13.73 10.08 -7.43
N GLY A 13 13.49 10.08 -6.11
CA GLY A 13 12.82 11.16 -5.38
C GLY A 13 11.31 10.97 -5.23
N SER A 14 10.72 10.03 -5.98
CA SER A 14 9.32 9.63 -5.84
C SER A 14 9.13 8.64 -4.68
N TRP A 15 7.87 8.35 -4.37
CA TRP A 15 7.47 7.38 -3.36
C TRP A 15 6.74 6.19 -3.99
N CYS A 16 6.79 5.05 -3.31
CA CYS A 16 6.05 3.86 -3.67
C CYS A 16 5.40 3.22 -2.44
N VAL A 17 4.34 2.45 -2.70
CA VAL A 17 3.72 1.61 -1.67
C VAL A 17 4.27 0.19 -1.81
N TYR A 18 4.68 -0.39 -0.70
CA TYR A 18 5.16 -1.76 -0.64
C TYR A 18 4.42 -2.53 0.45
N ASP A 19 4.27 -3.83 0.24
CA ASP A 19 3.70 -4.75 1.21
C ASP A 19 4.81 -5.15 2.19
N ILE A 20 4.61 -4.86 3.48
CA ILE A 20 5.64 -5.08 4.51
C ILE A 20 5.85 -6.56 4.84
N ILE A 21 4.91 -7.42 4.45
CA ILE A 21 4.93 -8.85 4.74
C ILE A 21 5.72 -9.61 3.68
N THR A 22 5.50 -9.27 2.41
CA THR A 22 6.13 -9.90 1.25
C THR A 22 7.34 -9.12 0.75
N GLY A 23 7.47 -7.85 1.10
CA GLY A 23 8.48 -6.93 0.59
C GLY A 23 8.26 -6.51 -0.86
N ALA A 24 7.14 -6.92 -1.48
CA ALA A 24 6.83 -6.61 -2.88
C ALA A 24 6.16 -5.24 -3.01
N ILE A 25 6.27 -4.63 -4.20
CA ILE A 25 5.57 -3.39 -4.50
C ILE A 25 4.07 -3.67 -4.59
N ALA A 26 3.28 -2.84 -3.92
CA ALA A 26 1.83 -2.96 -3.93
C ALA A 26 1.30 -2.72 -5.35
N LYS A 27 0.33 -3.53 -5.77
CA LYS A 27 -0.34 -3.38 -7.05
C LYS A 27 -1.75 -2.90 -6.81
N HIS A 28 -2.10 -1.76 -7.40
CA HIS A 28 -3.45 -1.25 -7.42
C HIS A 28 -4.00 -1.33 -8.84
N ASN A 29 -5.13 -2.02 -9.01
CA ASN A 29 -5.77 -2.19 -10.32
C ASN A 29 -4.83 -2.77 -11.41
N GLY A 30 -3.97 -3.72 -11.01
CA GLY A 30 -2.98 -4.35 -11.88
C GLY A 30 -1.72 -3.51 -12.19
N LYS A 31 -1.63 -2.26 -11.68
CA LYS A 31 -0.46 -1.39 -11.83
C LYS A 31 0.30 -1.26 -10.52
N GLU A 32 1.63 -1.25 -10.61
CA GLU A 32 2.50 -1.02 -9.46
C GLU A 32 2.34 0.41 -8.94
N VAL A 33 2.17 0.55 -7.63
CA VAL A 33 2.00 1.84 -6.95
C VAL A 33 3.38 2.45 -6.70
N ILE A 34 3.98 2.98 -7.77
CA ILE A 34 5.32 3.58 -7.79
C ILE A 34 5.29 4.94 -8.46
N GLY A 35 6.28 5.78 -8.15
CA GLY A 35 6.42 7.07 -8.82
C GLY A 35 5.44 8.14 -8.31
N LEU A 36 4.78 7.90 -7.19
CA LEU A 36 3.81 8.83 -6.60
C LEU A 36 4.50 9.88 -5.71
N ASN A 37 3.78 10.96 -5.43
CA ASN A 37 4.19 11.92 -4.41
C ASN A 37 3.90 11.39 -3.01
N ILE A 38 4.51 12.00 -1.98
CA ILE A 38 4.30 11.58 -0.58
C ILE A 38 2.82 11.59 -0.18
N VAL A 39 2.07 12.64 -0.56
CA VAL A 39 0.64 12.78 -0.22
C VAL A 39 -0.20 11.72 -0.93
N GLU A 40 0.08 11.43 -2.20
CA GLU A 40 -0.64 10.38 -2.93
C GLU A 40 -0.29 8.99 -2.41
N THR A 41 0.97 8.78 -2.04
CA THR A 41 1.43 7.50 -1.49
C THR A 41 0.80 7.25 -0.11
N ASP A 42 0.71 8.26 0.74
CA ASP A 42 0.05 8.19 2.04
C ASP A 42 -1.43 7.81 1.91
N ASN A 43 -2.17 8.48 1.01
CA ASN A 43 -3.55 8.12 0.70
C ASN A 43 -3.69 6.67 0.20
N MET A 44 -2.76 6.22 -0.63
CA MET A 44 -2.77 4.84 -1.15
C MET A 44 -2.46 3.80 -0.07
N VAL A 45 -1.53 4.10 0.85
CA VAL A 45 -1.23 3.26 2.01
C VAL A 45 -2.46 3.10 2.89
N ASP A 46 -3.13 4.20 3.22
CA ASP A 46 -4.35 4.17 4.04
C ASP A 46 -5.46 3.35 3.35
N HIS A 47 -5.72 3.62 2.08
CA HIS A 47 -6.74 2.91 1.30
C HIS A 47 -6.46 1.40 1.23
N LEU A 48 -5.22 0.99 0.91
CA LEU A 48 -4.87 -0.42 0.82
C LEU A 48 -4.95 -1.13 2.19
N ASN A 49 -4.53 -0.45 3.27
CA ASN A 49 -4.67 -0.96 4.63
C ASN A 49 -6.14 -1.04 5.07
N MET A 50 -6.99 -0.12 4.62
CA MET A 50 -8.43 -0.15 4.88
C MET A 50 -9.10 -1.33 4.17
N ILE A 51 -8.78 -1.55 2.88
CA ILE A 51 -9.28 -2.70 2.10
C ILE A 51 -8.87 -4.01 2.77
N TYR A 52 -7.60 -4.14 3.14
CA TYR A 52 -7.09 -5.34 3.78
C TYR A 52 -7.79 -5.64 5.12
N GLN A 53 -8.04 -4.61 5.94
CA GLN A 53 -8.77 -4.77 7.19
C GLN A 53 -10.24 -5.16 6.95
N ASN A 54 -10.88 -4.61 5.93
CA ASN A 54 -12.27 -4.92 5.58
C ASN A 54 -12.42 -6.34 5.02
N ASP A 55 -11.52 -6.76 4.13
CA ASP A 55 -11.50 -8.12 3.56
C ASP A 55 -11.23 -9.19 4.63
N PHE A 56 -10.30 -8.92 5.56
CA PHE A 56 -10.05 -9.79 6.71
C PHE A 56 -11.29 -9.92 7.61
N SER A 57 -12.03 -8.84 7.82
CA SER A 57 -13.29 -8.85 8.58
C SER A 57 -14.38 -9.67 7.87
N ARG A 58 -14.46 -9.57 6.53
CA ARG A 58 -15.42 -10.36 5.72
C ARG A 58 -15.13 -11.85 5.71
N THR A 59 -13.87 -12.25 5.76
CA THR A 59 -13.47 -13.68 5.76
C THR A 59 -13.77 -14.37 7.10
N LEU A 60 -14.03 -13.61 8.16
CA LEU A 60 -14.31 -14.11 9.52
C LEU A 60 -15.80 -14.22 9.85
N HIS A 61 -16.72 -13.98 8.90
CA HIS A 61 -18.16 -14.04 9.13
C HIS A 61 -18.87 -15.09 8.26
#